data_AF-A0A3S4GJK4-F1
#
_entry.id   AF-A0A3S4GJK4-F1
#
_cell.length_a   1.000
_cell.length_b   1.000
_cell.length_c   1.000
_cell.angle_alpha   90.00
_cell.angle_beta   90.00
_cell.angle_gamma   90.00
#
_symmetry.space_group_name_H-M   'P 1'
#
loop_
_entity.id
_entity.type
_entity.pdbx_description
1 polymer ?
#
loop_
_entity_poly.entity_id
_entity_poly.type
_entity_poly.pdbx_seq_one_letter_code
_entity_poly.pdbx_strand_id
1 'polypeptide(L)'
;MSVPLYIHLAGSQSTRDDQRIGSAFIWLDGGQLRVRQIQLEESEGNASVSEQTRQQLIGLANAPFSEALTIPLTDSAQLDLSLRQLLLQLVVKREALGTVLRSRSEDIGQSSVNALSSNLSYNLGVYNNQMRNGGSNTSSYLSLNNVTALREHHVVLDGSLYGIGSGQQDSELYKAMYERDFAGHRFCRRDA
;
A
#
# COMPACT_ATOMS: atom_id res chain seq x y z
N MET A 1 -14.80 -16.19 -30.07
CA MET A 1 -15.50 -16.07 -28.77
C MET A 1 -14.49 -15.63 -27.72
N SER A 2 -14.87 -14.78 -26.77
CA SER A 2 -14.01 -14.40 -25.64
C SER A 2 -14.36 -15.23 -24.42
N VAL A 3 -13.36 -15.77 -23.73
CA VAL A 3 -13.51 -16.51 -22.47
C VAL A 3 -12.62 -15.87 -21.40
N PRO A 4 -13.07 -15.80 -20.14
CA PRO A 4 -12.23 -15.28 -19.06
C PRO A 4 -11.04 -16.21 -18.80
N LEU A 5 -9.89 -15.60 -18.50
CA LEU A 5 -8.65 -16.29 -18.16
C LEU A 5 -8.38 -16.16 -16.64
N TYR A 6 -8.27 -17.29 -15.97
CA TYR A 6 -7.94 -17.38 -14.55
C TYR A 6 -6.57 -18.02 -14.34
N ILE A 7 -5.87 -17.65 -13.28
CA ILE A 7 -4.66 -18.35 -12.83
C ILE A 7 -5.01 -19.35 -11.74
N HIS A 8 -4.48 -20.57 -11.85
CA HIS A 8 -4.65 -21.64 -10.89
C HIS A 8 -3.29 -22.21 -10.48
N LEU A 9 -3.04 -22.37 -9.18
CA LEU A 9 -1.81 -22.97 -8.68
C LEU A 9 -1.94 -24.49 -8.66
N ALA A 10 -1.06 -25.18 -9.40
CA ALA A 10 -0.97 -26.63 -9.41
C ALA A 10 -0.76 -27.19 -7.99
N GLY A 11 -1.69 -28.03 -7.53
CA GLY A 11 -1.69 -28.61 -6.18
C GLY A 11 -2.59 -27.90 -5.17
N SER A 12 -3.22 -26.77 -5.54
CA SER A 12 -4.32 -26.20 -4.76
C SER A 12 -5.58 -27.04 -4.94
N GLN A 13 -6.20 -27.48 -3.85
CA GLN A 13 -7.46 -28.24 -3.91
C GLN A 13 -8.69 -27.33 -4.08
N SER A 14 -8.53 -26.01 -3.97
CA SER A 14 -9.60 -25.04 -4.07
C SER A 14 -9.38 -24.05 -5.20
N THR A 15 -10.43 -23.84 -6.00
CA THR A 15 -10.52 -22.78 -7.02
C THR A 15 -10.96 -21.43 -6.43
N ARG A 16 -11.14 -21.34 -5.10
CA ARG A 16 -11.49 -20.08 -4.41
C ARG A 16 -10.40 -19.02 -4.53
N ASP A 17 -9.15 -19.46 -4.64
CA ASP A 17 -7.99 -18.58 -4.75
C ASP A 17 -7.62 -18.29 -6.21
N ASP A 18 -8.40 -18.79 -7.17
CA ASP A 18 -8.19 -18.54 -8.58
C ASP A 18 -8.51 -17.07 -8.88
N GLN A 19 -7.53 -16.37 -9.46
CA GLN A 19 -7.68 -14.95 -9.76
C GLN A 19 -7.80 -14.75 -11.25
N ARG A 20 -8.67 -13.81 -11.64
CA ARG A 20 -8.82 -13.44 -13.05
C ARG A 20 -7.60 -12.63 -13.49
N ILE A 21 -6.88 -13.12 -14.50
CA ILE A 21 -5.69 -12.47 -15.05
C ILE A 21 -5.92 -11.90 -16.46
N GLY A 22 -7.13 -12.08 -17.02
CA GLY A 22 -7.50 -11.45 -18.29
C GLY A 22 -8.63 -12.16 -19.03
N SER A 23 -8.54 -12.14 -20.36
CA SER A 23 -9.43 -12.84 -21.28
C SER A 23 -8.67 -13.44 -22.46
N ALA A 24 -9.20 -14.51 -23.02
CA ALA A 24 -8.65 -15.16 -24.21
C ALA A 24 -9.70 -15.23 -25.31
N PHE A 25 -9.27 -14.94 -26.53
CA PHE A 25 -10.09 -15.10 -27.72
C PHE A 25 -9.82 -16.46 -28.33
N ILE A 26 -10.84 -17.31 -28.32
CA ILE A 26 -10.80 -18.64 -28.93
C ILE A 26 -11.70 -18.70 -30.17
N TRP A 27 -11.31 -19.51 -31.12
CA TRP A 27 -12.04 -19.75 -32.36
C TRP A 27 -11.91 -21.20 -32.79
N LEU A 28 -12.90 -21.65 -33.55
CA LEU A 28 -12.93 -22.98 -34.15
C LEU A 28 -12.47 -22.83 -35.60
N ASP A 29 -11.42 -23.54 -35.95
CA ASP A 29 -10.85 -23.56 -37.30
C ASP A 29 -10.59 -25.01 -37.71
N GLY A 30 -11.16 -25.45 -38.83
CA GLY A 30 -11.03 -26.83 -39.31
C GLY A 30 -11.53 -27.92 -38.35
N GLY A 31 -12.45 -27.60 -37.43
CA GLY A 31 -12.94 -28.54 -36.41
C GLY A 31 -12.06 -28.63 -35.15
N GLN A 32 -10.98 -27.83 -35.07
CA GLN A 32 -10.11 -27.75 -33.91
C GLN A 32 -10.20 -26.38 -33.23
N LEU A 33 -10.31 -26.36 -31.90
CA LEU A 33 -10.28 -25.12 -31.14
C LEU A 33 -8.85 -24.58 -31.10
N ARG A 34 -8.72 -23.27 -31.27
CA ARG A 34 -7.42 -22.56 -31.23
C ARG A 34 -7.53 -21.30 -30.39
N VAL A 35 -6.42 -20.88 -29.79
CA VAL A 35 -6.27 -19.56 -29.18
C VAL A 35 -5.82 -18.58 -30.25
N ARG A 36 -6.61 -17.53 -30.47
CA ARG A 36 -6.25 -16.45 -31.40
C ARG A 36 -5.35 -15.42 -30.72
N GLN A 37 -5.72 -15.00 -29.52
CA GLN A 37 -5.02 -13.97 -28.77
C GLN A 37 -5.40 -14.06 -27.28
N ILE A 38 -4.45 -13.73 -26.41
CA ILE A 38 -4.69 -13.54 -24.98
C ILE A 38 -4.49 -12.07 -24.64
N GLN A 39 -5.46 -11.50 -23.94
CA GLN A 39 -5.39 -10.16 -23.40
C GLN A 39 -5.28 -10.26 -21.88
N LEU A 40 -4.10 -9.94 -21.36
CA LEU A 40 -3.83 -9.92 -19.94
C LEU A 40 -4.34 -8.59 -19.35
N GLU A 41 -5.00 -8.67 -18.20
CA GLU A 41 -5.45 -7.52 -17.42
C GLU A 41 -4.53 -7.37 -16.21
N GLU A 42 -3.73 -6.30 -16.19
CA GLU A 42 -2.97 -5.94 -15.00
C GLU A 42 -3.88 -5.20 -14.03
N SER A 43 -4.08 -5.78 -12.85
CA SER A 43 -4.75 -5.13 -11.74
C SER A 43 -3.81 -5.14 -10.54
N GLU A 44 -3.71 -4.01 -9.83
CA GLU A 44 -2.77 -3.75 -8.72
C GLU A 44 -2.92 -4.70 -7.50
N GLY A 45 -3.79 -5.71 -7.57
CA GLY A 45 -3.99 -6.74 -6.54
C GLY A 45 -3.90 -8.19 -7.02
N ASN A 46 -3.76 -8.45 -8.33
CA ASN A 46 -3.83 -9.80 -8.88
C ASN A 46 -2.44 -10.48 -8.92
N ALA A 47 -2.43 -11.80 -8.83
CA ALA A 47 -1.25 -12.62 -8.98
C ALA A 47 -0.65 -12.41 -10.38
N SER A 48 0.58 -11.92 -10.42
CA SER A 48 1.31 -11.78 -11.69
C SER A 48 1.95 -13.10 -12.07
N VAL A 49 1.81 -13.46 -13.34
CA VAL A 49 2.59 -14.53 -13.96
C VAL A 49 4.02 -14.07 -14.16
N SER A 50 4.98 -15.00 -14.21
CA SER A 50 6.38 -14.66 -14.52
C SER A 50 6.49 -13.91 -15.85
N GLU A 51 7.50 -13.05 -15.99
CA GLU A 51 7.73 -12.30 -17.24
C GLU A 51 7.91 -13.24 -18.45
N GLN A 52 8.55 -14.39 -18.25
CA GLN A 52 8.70 -15.43 -19.27
C GLN A 52 7.34 -16.03 -19.70
N THR A 53 6.48 -16.38 -18.74
CA THR A 53 5.13 -16.90 -19.04
C THR A 53 4.26 -15.84 -19.69
N ARG A 54 4.37 -14.57 -19.27
CA ARG A 54 3.67 -13.43 -19.86
C ARG A 54 4.04 -13.26 -21.34
N GLN A 55 5.33 -13.25 -21.66
CA GLN A 55 5.78 -13.09 -23.04
C GLN A 55 5.28 -14.23 -23.93
N GLN A 56 5.25 -15.47 -23.41
CA GLN A 56 4.65 -16.57 -24.14
C GLN A 56 3.14 -16.43 -24.31
N LEU A 57 2.40 -15.98 -23.29
CA LEU A 57 0.96 -15.75 -23.38
C LEU A 57 0.60 -14.68 -24.42
N ILE A 58 1.36 -13.59 -24.47
CA ILE A 58 1.19 -12.52 -25.46
C ILE A 58 1.61 -13.00 -26.86
N GLY A 59 2.66 -13.82 -26.94
CA GLY A 59 3.16 -14.41 -28.18
C GLY A 59 2.34 -15.57 -28.73
N LEU A 60 1.38 -16.11 -27.98
CA LEU A 60 0.47 -17.18 -28.42
C LEU A 60 -0.48 -16.65 -29.50
N ALA A 61 -0.11 -16.89 -30.75
CA ALA A 61 -0.98 -16.66 -31.90
C ALA A 61 -1.32 -17.99 -32.58
N ASN A 62 -2.61 -18.26 -32.75
CA ASN A 62 -3.16 -19.43 -33.45
C ASN A 62 -2.72 -20.80 -32.91
N ALA A 63 -2.44 -20.89 -31.61
CA ALA A 63 -2.06 -22.14 -30.96
C ALA A 63 -3.26 -23.10 -30.88
N PRO A 64 -3.14 -24.33 -31.42
CA PRO A 64 -4.21 -25.32 -31.33
C PRO A 64 -4.27 -25.95 -29.95
N PHE A 65 -5.49 -26.18 -29.44
CA PHE A 65 -5.70 -27.04 -28.27
C PHE A 65 -5.47 -28.51 -28.65
N SER A 66 -4.89 -29.27 -27.73
CA SER A 66 -4.82 -30.73 -27.82
C SER A 66 -6.20 -31.37 -27.62
N GLU A 67 -6.31 -32.69 -27.82
CA GLU A 67 -7.55 -33.45 -27.57
C GLU A 67 -8.02 -33.33 -26.11
N ALA A 68 -7.09 -33.15 -25.17
CA ALA A 68 -7.37 -32.90 -23.76
C ALA A 68 -7.76 -31.43 -23.46
N LEU A 69 -7.90 -30.58 -24.49
CA LEU A 69 -8.18 -29.15 -24.37
C LEU A 69 -7.11 -28.35 -23.63
N THR A 70 -5.87 -28.82 -23.69
CA THR A 70 -4.72 -28.16 -23.06
C THR A 70 -3.70 -27.64 -24.07
N ILE A 71 -2.98 -26.57 -23.70
CA ILE A 71 -1.83 -26.02 -24.43
C ILE A 71 -0.65 -25.88 -23.45
N PRO A 72 0.45 -26.63 -23.62
CA PRO A 72 1.64 -26.44 -22.81
C PRO A 72 2.34 -25.13 -23.20
N LEU A 73 2.75 -24.33 -22.21
CA LEU A 73 3.52 -23.10 -22.42
C LEU A 73 4.98 -23.33 -22.06
N THR A 74 5.22 -23.70 -20.80
CA THR A 74 6.53 -24.03 -20.24
C THR A 74 6.45 -25.32 -19.43
N ASP A 75 7.58 -25.85 -18.95
CA ASP A 75 7.61 -27.02 -18.06
C ASP A 75 6.83 -26.83 -16.74
N SER A 76 6.53 -25.57 -16.43
CA SER A 76 5.87 -25.12 -15.21
C SER A 76 4.55 -24.39 -15.46
N ALA A 77 4.06 -24.26 -16.70
CA ALA A 77 2.81 -23.58 -17.02
C ALA A 77 2.07 -24.22 -18.20
N GLN A 78 0.76 -24.43 -18.05
CA GLN A 78 -0.13 -24.92 -19.11
C GLN A 78 -1.47 -24.18 -19.09
N LEU A 79 -2.09 -24.05 -20.27
CA LEU A 79 -3.46 -23.59 -20.40
C LEU A 79 -4.41 -24.79 -20.48
N ASP A 80 -5.53 -24.70 -19.79
CA ASP A 80 -6.60 -25.70 -19.77
C ASP A 80 -7.95 -25.01 -20.07
N LEU A 81 -8.66 -25.48 -21.09
CA LEU A 81 -9.95 -24.95 -21.49
C LEU A 81 -11.09 -25.84 -20.98
N SER A 82 -11.86 -25.32 -20.03
CA SER A 82 -13.07 -25.96 -19.53
C SER A 82 -14.27 -25.57 -20.39
N LEU A 83 -14.72 -26.44 -21.29
CA LEU A 83 -15.92 -26.21 -22.10
C LEU A 83 -17.21 -26.17 -21.29
N ARG A 84 -17.26 -26.87 -20.14
CA ARG A 84 -18.45 -26.88 -19.26
C ARG A 84 -18.68 -25.51 -18.61
N GLN A 85 -17.60 -24.85 -18.21
CA GLN A 85 -17.64 -23.56 -17.53
C GLN A 85 -17.33 -22.38 -18.46
N LEU A 86 -16.94 -22.66 -19.71
CA LEU A 86 -16.53 -21.70 -20.73
C LEU A 86 -15.43 -20.74 -20.24
N LEU A 87 -14.43 -21.28 -19.53
CA LEU A 87 -13.31 -20.51 -18.98
C LEU A 87 -11.98 -21.17 -19.34
N LEU A 88 -10.95 -20.33 -19.41
CA LEU A 88 -9.57 -20.75 -19.65
C LEU A 88 -8.80 -20.62 -18.32
N GLN A 89 -8.10 -21.66 -17.92
CA GLN A 89 -7.26 -21.68 -16.72
C GLN A 89 -5.80 -21.79 -17.11
N LEU A 90 -4.98 -20.89 -16.58
CA LEU A 90 -3.54 -21.00 -16.60
C LEU A 90 -3.10 -21.75 -15.34
N VAL A 91 -2.82 -23.04 -15.49
CA VAL A 91 -2.32 -23.88 -14.41
C VAL A 91 -0.81 -23.71 -14.33
N VAL A 92 -0.33 -23.09 -13.26
CA VAL A 92 1.10 -22.85 -13.02
C VAL A 92 1.60 -23.66 -11.82
N LYS A 93 2.81 -24.19 -11.93
CA LYS A 93 3.57 -24.68 -10.77
C LYS A 93 4.08 -23.48 -9.96
N ARG A 94 4.41 -23.71 -8.68
CA ARG A 94 4.94 -22.67 -7.78
C ARG A 94 6.14 -21.92 -8.37
N GLU A 95 6.95 -22.61 -9.17
CA GLU A 95 8.14 -22.05 -9.85
C GLU A 95 7.81 -21.07 -11.00
N ALA A 96 6.61 -21.16 -11.59
CA ALA A 96 6.13 -20.28 -12.67
C ALA A 96 5.30 -19.09 -12.17
N LEU A 97 4.91 -19.08 -10.90
CA LEU A 97 4.32 -17.89 -10.30
C LEU A 97 5.37 -16.79 -10.33
N GLY A 98 5.01 -15.64 -10.92
CA GLY A 98 5.87 -14.48 -10.84
C GLY A 98 6.06 -14.13 -9.37
N THR A 99 7.29 -13.72 -9.02
CA THR A 99 7.43 -12.93 -7.81
C THR A 99 6.66 -11.64 -8.06
N VAL A 100 5.43 -11.55 -7.54
CA VAL A 100 4.89 -10.25 -7.18
C VAL A 100 5.84 -9.76 -6.09
N LEU A 101 6.90 -9.08 -6.51
CA LEU A 101 7.60 -8.15 -5.65
C LEU A 101 6.54 -7.11 -5.27
N ARG A 102 5.73 -7.45 -4.27
CA ARG A 102 5.17 -6.39 -3.42
C ARG A 102 6.41 -5.78 -2.83
N SER A 103 6.83 -4.65 -3.40
CA SER A 103 7.69 -3.71 -2.71
C SER A 103 7.03 -3.50 -1.36
N ARG A 104 7.54 -4.18 -0.34
CA ARG A 104 7.08 -4.03 1.02
C ARG A 104 7.53 -2.62 1.41
N SER A 105 6.65 -1.66 1.18
CA SER A 105 6.75 -0.27 1.65
C SER A 105 8.14 0.35 1.52
N GLU A 106 8.57 0.61 0.28
CA GLU A 106 9.54 1.69 0.01
C GLU A 106 8.89 2.85 -0.76
N ASP A 107 7.56 2.81 -0.97
CA ASP A 107 6.82 3.96 -1.52
C ASP A 107 6.48 4.98 -0.41
N ILE A 108 7.46 5.24 0.44
CA ILE A 108 7.50 6.43 1.28
C ILE A 108 8.60 7.30 0.67
N GLY A 109 8.36 7.70 -0.59
CA GLY A 109 9.26 8.54 -1.36
C GLY A 109 9.14 10.00 -0.94
N GLN A 110 8.97 10.89 -1.91
CA GLN A 110 8.75 12.31 -1.61
C GLN A 110 7.42 12.52 -0.90
N SER A 111 7.39 13.46 0.03
CA SER A 111 6.17 13.85 0.72
C SER A 111 5.09 14.25 -0.29
N SER A 112 3.88 13.73 -0.09
CA SER A 112 2.72 14.09 -0.91
C SER A 112 2.28 15.55 -0.71
N VAL A 113 2.84 16.23 0.30
CA VAL A 113 2.56 17.63 0.64
C VAL A 113 3.81 18.49 0.44
N ASN A 114 3.76 19.36 -0.56
CA ASN A 114 4.82 20.32 -0.87
C ASN A 114 4.65 21.68 -0.18
N ALA A 115 3.53 21.89 0.52
CA ALA A 115 3.22 23.13 1.22
C ALA A 115 3.74 23.13 2.66
N LEU A 116 4.10 24.31 3.18
CA LEU A 116 4.35 24.48 4.59
C LEU A 116 3.03 24.35 5.34
N SER A 117 2.98 23.46 6.34
CA SER A 117 1.82 23.28 7.21
C SER A 117 2.26 23.35 8.67
N SER A 118 1.37 23.82 9.53
CA SER A 118 1.64 23.88 10.96
C SER A 118 0.36 23.65 11.74
N ASN A 119 0.47 22.94 12.85
CA ASN A 119 -0.58 22.75 13.83
C ASN A 119 -0.10 23.31 15.17
N LEU A 120 -0.83 24.28 15.71
CA LEU A 120 -0.57 24.88 17.02
C LEU A 120 -1.74 24.55 17.95
N SER A 121 -1.47 23.75 18.97
CA SER A 121 -2.39 23.49 20.07
C SER A 121 -1.99 24.32 21.28
N TYR A 122 -2.94 25.04 21.86
CA TYR A 122 -2.74 25.85 23.06
C TYR A 122 -3.80 25.51 24.10
N ASN A 123 -3.41 25.53 25.38
CA ASN A 123 -4.33 25.35 26.50
C ASN A 123 -3.99 26.35 27.59
N LEU A 124 -4.95 27.23 27.88
CA LEU A 124 -4.86 28.28 28.87
C LEU A 124 -5.81 27.94 30.03
N GLY A 125 -5.27 27.79 31.23
CA GLY A 125 -6.04 27.64 32.45
C GLY A 125 -5.74 28.76 33.42
N VAL A 126 -6.78 29.33 34.03
CA VAL A 126 -6.66 30.30 35.12
C VAL A 126 -7.57 29.84 36.24
N TYR A 127 -7.04 29.76 37.45
CA TYR A 127 -7.82 29.43 38.63
C TYR A 127 -7.43 30.35 39.77
N ASN A 128 -8.44 30.73 40.54
CA ASN A 128 -8.28 31.50 41.75
C ASN A 128 -8.69 30.62 42.94
N ASN A 129 -7.83 30.55 43.93
CA ASN A 129 -8.09 29.85 45.17
C ASN A 129 -8.19 30.87 46.30
N GLN A 130 -9.37 30.93 46.92
CA GLN A 130 -9.66 31.85 48.03
C GLN A 130 -9.84 31.05 49.32
N MET A 131 -8.90 31.21 50.26
CA MET A 131 -8.94 30.49 51.54
C MET A 131 -9.79 31.25 52.56
N ARG A 132 -10.63 30.53 53.32
CA ARG A 132 -11.61 31.10 54.27
C ARG A 132 -10.99 32.02 55.34
N ASN A 133 -9.74 31.74 55.74
CA ASN A 133 -8.96 32.53 56.71
C ASN A 133 -7.53 32.84 56.19
N GLY A 134 -7.33 32.91 54.87
CA GLY A 134 -6.01 33.12 54.25
C GLY A 134 -6.08 34.08 53.07
N GLY A 135 -4.92 34.33 52.44
CA GLY A 135 -4.84 35.11 51.20
C GLY A 135 -5.52 34.42 50.01
N SER A 136 -5.80 35.18 48.95
CA SER A 136 -6.20 34.64 47.65
C SER A 136 -4.98 34.38 46.77
N ASN A 137 -4.89 33.19 46.17
CA ASN A 137 -3.85 32.88 45.19
C ASN A 137 -4.47 32.69 43.81
N THR A 138 -3.99 33.44 42.82
CA THR A 138 -4.35 33.25 41.41
C THR A 138 -3.19 32.53 40.73
N SER A 139 -3.49 31.40 40.11
CA SER A 139 -2.53 30.64 39.33
C SER A 139 -3.05 30.49 37.92
N SER A 140 -2.13 30.60 36.98
CA SER A 140 -2.40 30.51 35.56
C SER A 140 -1.34 29.64 34.90
N TYR A 141 -1.72 28.95 33.84
CA TYR A 141 -0.79 28.22 32.99
C TYR A 141 -1.21 28.32 31.52
N LEU A 142 -0.23 28.35 30.63
CA LEU A 142 -0.40 28.25 29.19
C LEU A 142 0.53 27.16 28.69
N SER A 143 -0.01 26.04 28.21
CA SER A 143 0.78 25.04 27.50
C SER A 143 0.63 25.22 26.00
N LEU A 144 1.75 25.13 25.27
CA LEU A 144 1.84 25.30 23.83
C LEU A 144 2.51 24.07 23.22
N ASN A 145 1.87 23.49 22.22
CA ASN A 145 2.42 22.42 21.42
C ASN A 145 2.30 22.80 19.93
N ASN A 146 3.42 22.93 19.25
CA ASN A 146 3.49 23.23 17.84
C ASN A 146 4.17 22.11 17.07
N VAL A 147 3.57 21.73 15.94
CA VAL A 147 4.18 20.85 14.94
C VAL A 147 4.15 21.59 13.61
N THR A 148 5.33 21.88 13.06
CA THR A 148 5.48 22.50 11.75
C THR A 148 6.12 21.51 10.78
N ALA A 149 5.53 21.34 9.61
CA ALA A 149 5.97 20.38 8.61
C ALA A 149 6.17 21.04 7.25
N LEU A 150 7.29 20.72 6.60
CA LEU A 150 7.57 21.04 5.20
C LEU A 150 8.12 19.79 4.53
N ARG A 151 7.28 19.16 3.69
CA ARG A 151 7.58 17.88 3.05
C ARG A 151 7.96 16.80 4.08
N GLU A 152 9.19 16.30 4.03
CA GLU A 152 9.74 15.28 4.93
C GLU A 152 10.19 15.86 6.28
N HIS A 153 10.31 17.19 6.37
CA HIS A 153 10.89 17.88 7.52
C HIS A 153 9.81 18.25 8.53
N HIS A 154 9.97 17.81 9.77
CA HIS A 154 9.05 18.06 10.87
C HIS A 154 9.81 18.72 12.03
N VAL A 155 9.27 19.80 12.55
CA VAL A 155 9.76 20.50 13.74
C VAL A 155 8.66 20.47 14.78
N VAL A 156 8.98 19.98 15.98
CA VAL A 156 8.07 19.89 17.12
C VAL A 156 8.61 20.75 18.25
N LEU A 157 7.78 21.64 18.78
CA LEU A 157 8.08 22.48 19.93
C LEU A 157 6.97 22.31 20.97
N ASP A 158 7.36 22.06 22.22
CA ASP A 158 6.45 21.78 23.32
C ASP A 158 6.94 22.47 24.59
N GLY A 159 6.09 23.28 25.21
CA GLY A 159 6.46 24.04 26.40
C GLY A 159 5.26 24.57 27.15
N SER A 160 5.51 25.04 28.37
CA SER A 160 4.49 25.67 29.20
C SER A 160 5.02 26.90 29.92
N LEU A 161 4.13 27.85 30.13
CA LEU A 161 4.34 29.06 30.90
C LEU A 161 3.40 29.03 32.11
N TYR A 162 3.93 29.27 33.30
CA TYR A 162 3.18 29.30 34.56
C TYR A 162 3.20 30.70 35.16
N GLY A 163 2.15 31.05 35.89
CA GLY A 163 2.06 32.30 36.63
C GLY A 163 1.91 33.56 35.75
N ILE A 164 1.38 33.40 34.53
CA ILE A 164 1.06 34.49 33.60
C ILE A 164 0.17 35.53 34.29
N GLY A 165 0.66 36.77 34.37
CA GLY A 165 -0.04 37.88 35.04
C GLY A 165 0.16 37.95 36.56
N SER A 166 1.00 37.09 37.13
CA SER A 166 1.44 37.16 38.53
C SER A 166 2.91 37.59 38.63
N GLY A 167 3.36 37.93 39.84
CA GLY A 167 4.76 38.31 40.11
C GLY A 167 5.76 37.14 40.10
N GLN A 168 5.29 35.89 39.95
CA GLN A 168 6.09 34.67 39.90
C GLN A 168 5.78 33.95 38.59
N GLN A 169 6.58 34.22 37.56
CA GLN A 169 6.45 33.58 36.25
C GLN A 169 7.52 32.50 36.13
N ASP A 170 7.13 31.35 35.59
CA ASP A 170 8.04 30.26 35.28
C ASP A 170 7.78 29.75 33.86
N SER A 171 8.81 29.27 33.19
CA SER A 171 8.74 28.79 31.81
C SER A 171 9.54 27.52 31.66
N GLU A 172 8.90 26.48 31.12
CA GLU A 172 9.51 25.19 30.92
C GLU A 172 9.37 24.76 29.45
N LEU A 173 10.49 24.36 28.84
CA LEU A 173 10.53 23.77 27.51
C LEU A 173 10.68 22.26 27.67
N TYR A 174 9.66 21.50 27.28
CA TYR A 174 9.66 20.04 27.44
C TYR A 174 10.35 19.33 26.28
N LYS A 175 10.31 19.93 25.09
CA LYS A 175 10.77 19.30 23.86
C LYS A 175 10.99 20.32 22.77
N ALA A 176 12.19 20.34 22.21
CA ALA A 176 12.45 20.81 20.87
C ALA A 176 12.97 19.63 20.04
N MET A 177 12.28 19.28 18.96
CA MET A 177 12.65 18.13 18.15
C MET A 177 12.56 18.48 16.69
N TYR A 178 13.56 18.03 15.94
CA TYR A 178 13.55 18.03 14.50
C TYR A 178 13.62 16.60 14.00
N GLU A 179 12.77 16.27 13.05
CA GLU A 179 12.66 14.97 12.43
C GLU A 179 12.62 15.11 10.90
N ARG A 180 13.25 14.15 10.22
CA ARG A 180 13.17 14.02 8.77
C ARG A 180 12.95 12.56 8.40
N ASP A 181 11.83 12.30 7.71
CA ASP A 181 11.44 10.96 7.27
C ASP A 181 11.50 10.88 5.75
N PHE A 182 12.40 10.07 5.18
CA PHE A 182 12.57 9.94 3.73
C PHE A 182 12.98 8.52 3.35
N ALA A 183 12.30 7.94 2.36
CA ALA A 183 12.63 6.63 1.79
C ALA A 183 12.77 5.52 2.85
N GLY A 184 11.89 5.53 3.86
CA GLY A 184 11.92 4.57 4.97
C GLY A 184 13.00 4.80 6.02
N HIS A 185 13.82 5.86 5.90
CA HIS A 185 14.80 6.26 6.90
C HIS A 185 14.32 7.48 7.69
N ARG A 186 14.46 7.42 9.03
CA ARG A 186 14.15 8.52 9.95
C ARG A 186 15.43 9.07 10.56
N PHE A 187 15.63 10.37 10.42
CA PHE A 187 16.61 11.13 11.20
C PHE A 187 15.87 11.96 12.24
N CYS A 188 16.27 11.85 13.50
CA CYS A 188 15.67 12.63 14.59
C CYS A 188 16.78 13.25 15.44
N ARG A 189 16.62 14.54 15.75
CA ARG A 189 17.42 15.25 16.75
C ARG A 189 16.46 15.88 17.75
N ARG A 190 16.67 15.59 19.03
CA ARG A 190 15.91 16.15 20.14
C ARG A 190 16.87 16.93 21.02
N ASP A 191 16.54 18.20 21.24
CA ASP A 191 17.18 19.05 22.23
C ASP A 191 16.14 19.30 23.36
N ALA A 192 16.61 19.30 24.60
CA ALA A 192 15.86 19.67 25.80
C ALA A 192 16.65 20.79 26.49
#